data_AF-A0A7C3E2A4-F1
#
_entry.id   AF-A0A7C3E2A4-F1
#
_cell.length_a   1.000
_cell.length_b   1.000
_cell.length_c   1.000
_cell.angle_alpha   90.00
_cell.angle_beta   90.00
_cell.angle_gamma   90.00
#
_symmetry.space_group_name_H-M   'P 1'
#
loop_
_entity.id
_entity.type
_entity.pdbx_description
1 polymer ?
#
loop_
_entity_poly.entity_id
_entity_poly.type
_entity_poly.pdbx_seq_one_letter_code
_entity_poly.pdbx_strand_id
1 'polypeptide(L)'
;MLRREFVSICGAAAAGAPALPGSVLVHEHILVDFIGADQITAGRYSAEEAFRAALPRLQELKPHGCVRLLECTPNFLGRDPRLLARLEEASGIELWTNTGLYGAANHRYLPGFAKDETPRQLAARWIAERRQGIEGRYPRFIKIGVNIAPLHPWDRKLVEAAAITSLETGLTIASHTSGGGPAAAEQIEILQKLKCPLSKFVWVHAQNEKDPGWHERNARAGAWVEL
;
A
#
# COMPACT_ATOMS: atom_id res chain seq x y z
N MET A 1 -4.87 6.88 -21.29
CA MET A 1 -5.49 5.56 -21.03
C MET A 1 -6.75 5.78 -20.21
N LEU A 2 -7.92 5.59 -20.81
CA LEU A 2 -9.20 5.75 -20.13
C LEU A 2 -9.50 4.45 -19.35
N ARG A 3 -10.15 4.55 -18.18
CA ARG A 3 -10.45 3.44 -17.26
C ARG A 3 -11.12 2.19 -17.90
N ARG A 4 -11.63 2.30 -19.13
CA ARG A 4 -12.34 1.22 -19.85
C ARG A 4 -11.41 0.27 -20.60
N GLU A 5 -10.16 0.64 -20.88
CA GLU A 5 -9.23 -0.19 -21.67
C GLU A 5 -8.62 -1.35 -20.84
N PHE A 6 -8.66 -1.27 -19.51
CA PHE A 6 -8.00 -2.25 -18.62
C PHE A 6 -8.82 -3.54 -18.40
N VAL A 7 -10.14 -3.51 -18.60
CA VAL A 7 -11.04 -4.63 -18.27
C VAL A 7 -10.88 -5.83 -19.21
N SER A 8 -10.28 -5.64 -20.40
CA SER A 8 -10.20 -6.72 -21.40
C SER A 8 -9.04 -7.70 -21.20
N ILE A 9 -8.15 -7.50 -20.22
CA ILE A 9 -6.89 -8.27 -20.09
C ILE A 9 -6.95 -9.32 -18.95
N CYS A 10 -7.93 -9.25 -18.04
CA CYS A 10 -7.99 -10.13 -16.86
C CYS A 10 -8.67 -11.50 -17.08
N GLY A 11 -8.65 -12.02 -18.32
CA GLY A 11 -9.06 -13.39 -18.62
C GLY A 11 -7.85 -14.32 -18.62
N ALA A 12 -7.56 -14.93 -17.47
CA ALA A 12 -6.58 -16.00 -17.26
C ALA A 12 -5.11 -15.64 -17.59
N ALA A 13 -4.30 -15.36 -16.56
CA ALA A 13 -2.85 -15.43 -16.67
C ALA A 13 -2.42 -16.90 -16.82
N ALA A 14 -2.58 -17.44 -18.02
CA ALA A 14 -1.98 -18.69 -18.44
C ALA A 14 -0.54 -18.42 -18.90
N ALA A 15 0.35 -19.40 -18.72
CA ALA A 15 1.67 -19.40 -19.37
C ALA A 15 1.47 -19.18 -20.88
N GLY A 16 2.10 -18.13 -21.43
CA GLY A 16 1.91 -17.71 -22.83
C GLY A 16 1.05 -16.45 -23.02
N ALA A 17 0.58 -15.80 -21.95
CA ALA A 17 0.01 -14.46 -22.06
C ALA A 17 1.04 -13.49 -22.66
N PRO A 18 0.66 -12.65 -23.65
CA PRO A 18 1.57 -11.69 -24.25
C PRO A 18 2.10 -10.73 -23.20
N ALA A 19 3.34 -10.27 -23.38
CA ALA A 19 3.87 -9.18 -22.57
C ALA A 19 2.89 -8.00 -22.58
N LEU A 20 2.77 -7.32 -21.45
CA LEU A 20 1.94 -6.12 -21.30
C LEU A 20 2.89 -4.92 -21.17
N PRO A 21 3.24 -4.25 -22.28
CA PRO A 21 4.20 -3.16 -22.25
C PRO A 21 3.72 -2.01 -21.36
N GLY A 22 4.59 -1.55 -20.47
CA GLY A 22 4.24 -0.47 -19.53
C GLY A 22 3.38 -0.93 -18.35
N SER A 23 3.32 -2.23 -18.08
CA SER A 23 2.58 -2.76 -16.94
C SER A 23 3.20 -2.35 -15.60
N VAL A 24 2.32 -2.22 -14.60
CA VAL A 24 2.66 -1.81 -13.24
C VAL A 24 2.07 -2.83 -12.28
N LEU A 25 2.90 -3.40 -11.41
CA LEU A 25 2.44 -4.20 -10.27
C LEU A 25 2.09 -3.25 -9.12
N VAL A 26 0.83 -3.24 -8.71
CA VAL A 26 0.26 -2.18 -7.85
C VAL A 26 0.34 -2.46 -6.36
N HIS A 27 0.58 -3.71 -5.98
CA HIS A 27 0.81 -4.10 -4.59
C HIS A 27 1.74 -5.31 -4.53
N GLU A 28 3.01 -5.06 -4.23
CA GLU A 28 4.01 -6.11 -4.02
C GLU A 28 4.83 -5.83 -2.76
N HIS A 29 5.58 -6.84 -2.32
CA HIS A 29 6.50 -6.72 -1.20
C HIS A 29 7.86 -7.29 -1.58
N ILE A 30 8.90 -6.48 -1.47
CA ILE A 30 10.28 -6.93 -1.68
C ILE A 30 10.83 -7.57 -0.39
N LEU A 31 10.46 -7.00 0.74
CA LEU A 31 10.87 -7.43 2.06
C LEU A 31 9.75 -7.13 3.05
N VAL A 32 9.46 -8.07 3.95
CA VAL A 32 8.59 -7.84 5.10
C VAL A 32 9.20 -8.47 6.34
N ASP A 33 9.29 -7.70 7.43
CA ASP A 33 9.65 -8.18 8.75
C ASP A 33 8.40 -8.19 9.66
N PHE A 34 7.90 -9.40 9.93
CA PHE A 34 6.72 -9.62 10.76
C PHE A 34 7.03 -9.74 12.27
N ILE A 35 8.21 -9.30 12.73
CA ILE A 35 8.58 -9.41 14.14
C ILE A 35 7.63 -8.64 15.08
N GLY A 36 7.19 -7.45 14.67
CA GLY A 36 6.36 -6.53 15.47
C GLY A 36 7.02 -5.16 15.68
N ALA A 37 6.21 -4.12 15.88
CA ALA A 37 6.71 -2.73 15.92
C ALA A 37 7.68 -2.46 17.08
N ASP A 38 7.51 -3.14 18.21
CA ASP A 38 8.35 -2.94 19.40
C ASP A 38 9.74 -3.59 19.27
N GLN A 39 9.94 -4.44 18.27
CA GLN A 39 11.17 -5.22 18.07
C GLN A 39 11.91 -4.91 16.77
N ILE A 40 11.29 -4.15 15.86
CA ILE A 40 11.90 -3.82 14.58
C ILE A 40 13.04 -2.82 14.77
N THR A 41 14.20 -3.15 14.22
CA THR A 41 15.41 -2.33 14.28
C THR A 41 16.21 -2.48 12.99
N ALA A 42 17.02 -1.47 12.67
CA ALA A 42 17.93 -1.56 11.52
C ALA A 42 18.92 -2.71 11.72
N GLY A 43 19.19 -3.48 10.66
CA GLY A 43 20.16 -4.58 10.67
C GLY A 43 19.63 -5.95 11.12
N ARG A 44 18.32 -6.10 11.39
CA ARG A 44 17.72 -7.40 11.72
C ARG A 44 17.74 -8.42 10.59
N TYR A 45 17.72 -7.94 9.36
CA TYR A 45 17.87 -8.75 8.16
C TYR A 45 19.14 -8.34 7.43
N SER A 46 19.69 -9.27 6.65
CA SER A 46 20.79 -8.98 5.74
C SER A 46 20.25 -8.30 4.48
N ALA A 47 20.56 -7.01 4.32
CA ALA A 47 20.21 -6.27 3.11
C ALA A 47 20.81 -6.91 1.84
N GLU A 48 21.98 -7.54 1.95
CA GLU A 48 22.60 -8.28 0.84
C GLU A 48 21.84 -9.56 0.50
N GLU A 49 21.33 -10.29 1.49
CA GLU A 49 20.50 -11.47 1.22
C GLU A 49 19.17 -11.07 0.59
N ALA A 50 18.51 -10.03 1.12
CA ALA A 50 17.29 -9.49 0.52
C ALA A 50 17.52 -9.03 -0.93
N PHE A 51 18.64 -8.32 -1.19
CA PHE A 51 19.02 -7.91 -2.53
C PHE A 51 19.22 -9.10 -3.48
N ARG A 52 20.02 -10.09 -3.07
CA ARG A 52 20.29 -11.30 -3.88
C ARG A 52 19.04 -12.12 -4.14
N ALA A 53 18.10 -12.16 -3.20
CA ALA A 53 16.84 -12.88 -3.35
C ALA A 53 15.86 -12.13 -4.29
N ALA A 54 15.75 -10.81 -4.17
CA ALA A 54 14.79 -10.02 -4.92
C ALA A 54 15.22 -9.72 -6.36
N LEU A 55 16.52 -9.49 -6.61
CA LEU A 55 17.00 -9.02 -7.90
C LEU A 55 16.63 -9.95 -9.08
N PRO A 56 16.84 -11.29 -9.01
CA PRO A 56 16.47 -12.18 -10.12
C PRO A 56 14.97 -12.10 -10.44
N ARG A 57 14.12 -12.02 -9.41
CA ARG A 57 12.66 -11.92 -9.57
C ARG A 57 12.24 -10.61 -10.22
N LEU A 58 12.88 -9.49 -9.88
CA LEU A 58 12.61 -8.21 -10.55
C LEU A 58 13.06 -8.24 -12.01
N GLN A 59 14.18 -8.89 -12.32
CA GLN A 59 14.68 -9.03 -13.69
C GLN A 59 13.76 -9.92 -14.55
N GLU A 60 13.15 -10.95 -13.96
CA GLU A 60 12.14 -11.79 -14.61
C GLU A 60 10.90 -10.98 -15.07
N LEU A 61 10.59 -9.83 -14.44
CA LEU A 61 9.42 -9.02 -14.80
C LEU A 61 9.59 -8.26 -16.14
N LYS A 62 10.83 -7.94 -16.53
CA LYS A 62 11.11 -7.11 -17.71
C LYS A 62 10.61 -7.73 -19.03
N PRO A 63 10.88 -9.02 -19.32
CA PRO A 63 10.31 -9.69 -20.51
C PRO A 63 8.78 -9.65 -20.58
N HIS A 64 8.10 -9.52 -19.44
CA HIS A 64 6.64 -9.41 -19.37
C HIS A 64 6.12 -7.97 -19.56
N GLY A 65 7.01 -7.01 -19.79
CA GLY A 65 6.66 -5.61 -20.05
C GLY A 65 6.45 -4.76 -18.80
N CYS A 66 6.79 -5.29 -17.61
CA CYS A 66 6.71 -4.55 -16.37
C CYS A 66 7.74 -3.42 -16.35
N VAL A 67 7.29 -2.22 -15.98
CA VAL A 67 8.16 -1.04 -15.85
C VAL A 67 8.20 -0.52 -14.42
N ARG A 68 7.24 -0.90 -13.58
CA ARG A 68 7.12 -0.38 -12.22
C ARG A 68 6.48 -1.37 -11.26
N LEU A 69 6.94 -1.33 -10.02
CA LEU A 69 6.39 -2.06 -8.89
C LEU A 69 6.14 -1.11 -7.72
N LEU A 70 4.95 -1.18 -7.13
CA LEU A 70 4.59 -0.47 -5.90
C LEU A 70 4.92 -1.34 -4.69
N GLU A 71 6.00 -0.98 -4.01
CA GLU A 71 6.46 -1.66 -2.81
C GLU A 71 5.64 -1.19 -1.61
N CYS A 72 4.79 -2.11 -1.13
CA CYS A 72 3.69 -1.84 -0.24
C CYS A 72 4.02 -2.14 1.22
N THR A 73 5.30 -2.23 1.60
CA THR A 73 5.72 -2.47 2.98
C THR A 73 5.73 -1.15 3.75
N PRO A 74 4.89 -0.97 4.79
CA PRO A 74 4.85 0.27 5.56
C PRO A 74 6.03 0.41 6.51
N ASN A 75 6.17 1.61 7.08
CA ASN A 75 7.05 1.79 8.23
C ASN A 75 6.69 0.78 9.34
N PHE A 76 7.69 0.31 10.08
CA PHE A 76 7.59 -0.75 11.09
C PHE A 76 7.28 -2.18 10.58
N LEU A 77 7.27 -2.43 9.27
CA LEU A 77 7.20 -3.77 8.66
C LEU A 77 8.42 -4.12 7.79
N GLY A 78 9.50 -3.34 7.86
CA GLY A 78 10.71 -3.60 7.08
C GLY A 78 10.85 -2.75 5.81
N ARG A 79 10.16 -1.61 5.73
CA ARG A 79 10.36 -0.63 4.66
C ARG A 79 11.83 -0.18 4.60
N ASP A 80 12.49 -0.43 3.47
CA ASP A 80 13.92 -0.14 3.28
C ASP A 80 14.17 0.66 1.98
N PRO A 81 14.15 2.01 2.03
CA PRO A 81 14.36 2.84 0.84
C PRO A 81 15.73 2.67 0.18
N ARG A 82 16.77 2.29 0.92
CA ARG A 82 18.13 2.09 0.38
C ARG A 82 18.21 0.80 -0.42
N LEU A 83 17.62 -0.28 0.08
CA LEU A 83 17.47 -1.53 -0.66
C LEU A 83 16.71 -1.30 -1.96
N LEU A 84 15.62 -0.54 -1.92
CA LEU A 84 14.86 -0.20 -3.13
C LEU A 84 15.67 0.60 -4.14
N ALA A 85 16.49 1.56 -3.71
CA ALA A 85 17.35 2.30 -4.63
C ALA A 85 18.34 1.39 -5.37
N ARG A 86 18.99 0.47 -4.63
CA ARG A 86 19.92 -0.51 -5.23
C ARG A 86 19.21 -1.46 -6.19
N LEU A 87 18.03 -1.97 -5.81
CA LEU A 87 17.26 -2.89 -6.65
C LEU A 87 16.72 -2.21 -7.91
N GLU A 88 16.25 -0.96 -7.81
CA GLU A 88 15.80 -0.17 -8.96
C GLU A 88 16.95 0.03 -9.97
N GLU A 89 18.14 0.40 -9.50
CA GLU A 89 19.33 0.54 -10.35
C GLU A 89 19.72 -0.77 -11.03
N ALA A 90 19.79 -1.88 -10.27
CA ALA A 90 20.25 -3.17 -10.79
C ALA A 90 19.21 -3.91 -11.66
N SER A 91 17.92 -3.74 -11.37
CA SER A 91 16.85 -4.39 -12.12
C SER A 91 16.38 -3.54 -13.31
N GLY A 92 16.45 -2.21 -13.21
CA GLY A 92 15.83 -1.27 -14.14
C GLY A 92 14.30 -1.29 -14.12
N ILE A 93 13.68 -1.76 -13.05
CA ILE A 93 12.25 -1.60 -12.74
C ILE A 93 12.11 -0.44 -11.76
N GLU A 94 11.18 0.49 -12.02
CA GLU A 94 10.91 1.60 -11.10
C GLU A 94 10.21 1.10 -9.84
N LEU A 95 10.75 1.41 -8.66
CA LEU A 95 10.25 0.94 -7.37
C LEU A 95 9.64 2.10 -6.56
N TRP A 96 8.32 2.11 -6.42
CA TRP A 96 7.62 3.12 -5.63
C TRP A 96 7.51 2.69 -4.17
N THR A 97 7.95 3.55 -3.26
CA THR A 97 7.75 3.37 -1.82
C THR A 97 6.55 4.16 -1.30
N ASN A 98 6.20 3.97 -0.03
CA ASN A 98 5.00 4.49 0.61
C ASN A 98 5.31 5.21 1.93
N THR A 99 4.32 5.98 2.40
CA THR A 99 4.19 6.44 3.80
C THR A 99 3.02 5.71 4.45
N GLY A 100 2.76 5.93 5.74
CA GLY A 100 1.65 5.28 6.44
C GLY A 100 2.08 4.22 7.46
N LEU A 101 1.10 3.52 8.04
CA LEU A 101 1.26 2.54 9.11
C LEU A 101 0.23 1.42 9.01
N TYR A 102 0.58 0.25 9.53
CA TYR A 102 -0.24 -0.96 9.44
C TYR A 102 -0.90 -1.31 10.78
N GLY A 103 -2.19 -1.01 10.91
CA GLY A 103 -2.99 -1.32 12.10
C GLY A 103 -3.58 -2.73 12.13
N ALA A 104 -3.64 -3.40 10.98
CA ALA A 104 -4.08 -4.80 10.87
C ALA A 104 -3.21 -5.77 11.70
N ALA A 105 -3.64 -7.03 11.77
CA ALA A 105 -3.05 -8.06 12.65
C ALA A 105 -3.06 -7.65 14.14
N ASN A 106 -4.21 -7.16 14.62
CA ASN A 106 -4.43 -6.75 16.00
C ASN A 106 -3.38 -5.73 16.50
N HIS A 107 -3.04 -4.76 15.62
CA HIS A 107 -2.13 -3.66 15.91
C HIS A 107 -0.70 -4.08 16.31
N ARG A 108 -0.30 -5.32 16.01
CA ARG A 108 1.05 -5.85 16.32
C ARG A 108 2.18 -5.01 15.71
N TYR A 109 1.92 -4.39 14.57
CA TYR A 109 2.88 -3.58 13.83
C TYR A 109 2.65 -2.07 13.96
N LEU A 110 1.76 -1.67 14.87
CA LEU A 110 1.48 -0.27 15.13
C LEU A 110 2.43 0.26 16.21
N PRO A 111 3.31 1.23 15.90
CA PRO A 111 4.26 1.77 16.87
C PRO A 111 3.55 2.51 18.00
N GLY A 112 4.18 2.58 19.17
CA GLY A 112 3.63 3.20 20.38
C GLY A 112 3.08 4.62 20.16
N PHE A 113 3.85 5.50 19.51
CA PHE A 113 3.40 6.87 19.23
C PHE A 113 2.09 6.92 18.43
N ALA A 114 1.83 5.94 17.58
CA ALA A 114 0.61 5.91 16.78
C ALA A 114 -0.62 5.50 17.59
N LYS A 115 -0.45 5.00 18.81
CA LYS A 115 -1.55 4.75 19.77
C LYS A 115 -1.95 6.04 20.48
N ASP A 116 -0.99 6.91 20.76
CA ASP A 116 -1.20 8.15 21.54
C ASP A 116 -1.48 9.39 20.67
N GLU A 117 -0.83 9.51 19.52
CA GLU A 117 -0.95 10.68 18.65
C GLU A 117 -2.35 10.80 18.05
N THR A 118 -2.74 12.03 17.71
CA THR A 118 -3.98 12.34 16.99
C THR A 118 -3.84 12.05 15.48
N PRO A 119 -4.95 11.94 14.73
CA PRO A 119 -4.90 11.81 13.26
C PRO A 119 -4.07 12.90 12.58
N ARG A 120 -4.13 14.15 13.06
CA ARG A 120 -3.36 15.27 12.49
C ARG A 120 -1.86 15.16 12.74
N GLN A 121 -1.45 14.66 13.89
CA GLN A 121 -0.03 14.43 14.19
C GLN A 121 0.55 13.31 13.32
N LEU A 122 -0.19 12.21 13.15
CA LEU A 122 0.18 11.15 12.20
C LEU A 122 0.25 11.66 10.77
N ALA A 123 -0.76 12.42 10.32
CA ALA A 123 -0.76 13.00 9.00
C ALA A 123 0.44 13.95 8.78
N ALA A 124 0.82 14.74 9.78
CA ALA A 124 1.97 15.63 9.70
C ALA A 124 3.28 14.86 9.47
N ARG A 125 3.46 13.69 10.13
CA ARG A 125 4.60 12.79 9.88
C ARG A 125 4.63 12.31 8.42
N TRP A 126 3.50 11.84 7.91
CA TRP A 126 3.41 11.30 6.56
C TRP A 126 3.55 12.38 5.47
N ILE A 127 3.04 13.58 5.73
CA ILE A 127 3.25 14.75 4.87
C ILE A 127 4.73 15.14 4.86
N ALA A 128 5.40 15.13 6.01
CA ALA A 128 6.84 15.38 6.09
C ALA A 128 7.64 14.35 5.28
N GLU A 129 7.36 13.05 5.44
CA GLU A 129 7.99 12.00 4.63
C GLU A 129 7.80 12.25 3.12
N ARG A 130 6.60 12.65 2.68
CA ARG A 130 6.34 12.97 1.26
C ARG A 130 7.07 14.24 0.79
N ARG A 131 7.26 15.24 1.64
CA ARG A 131 7.87 16.53 1.24
C ARG A 131 9.39 16.53 1.35
N GLN A 132 9.94 15.81 2.33
CA GLN A 132 11.37 15.80 2.66
C GLN A 132 12.06 14.53 2.14
N GLY A 133 11.30 13.48 1.86
CA GLY A 133 11.82 12.18 1.51
C GLY A 133 12.20 11.34 2.73
N ILE A 134 12.50 10.08 2.47
CA ILE A 134 12.90 9.05 3.41
C ILE A 134 14.16 8.43 2.82
N GLU A 135 15.32 8.80 3.37
CA GLU A 135 16.62 8.34 2.90
C GLU A 135 16.81 8.53 1.37
N GLY A 136 16.40 9.70 0.87
CA GLY A 136 16.54 10.06 -0.55
C GLY A 136 15.40 9.59 -1.46
N ARG A 137 14.42 8.82 -0.97
CA ARG A 137 13.22 8.43 -1.76
C ARG A 137 11.97 9.14 -1.26
N TYR A 138 11.06 9.45 -2.19
CA TYR A 138 9.82 10.15 -1.87
C TYR A 138 8.62 9.20 -2.01
N PRO A 139 7.85 8.95 -0.93
CA PRO A 139 6.64 8.16 -0.99
C PRO A 139 5.72 8.54 -2.15
N ARG A 140 5.21 7.56 -2.91
CA ARG A 140 4.30 7.79 -4.05
C ARG A 140 2.84 7.47 -3.75
N PHE A 141 2.57 6.89 -2.58
CA PHE A 141 1.25 6.58 -2.07
C PHE A 141 1.30 6.43 -0.55
N ILE A 142 0.12 6.34 0.07
CA ILE A 142 -0.07 6.09 1.50
C ILE A 142 -0.51 4.63 1.62
N LYS A 143 0.22 3.82 2.39
CA LYS A 143 -0.18 2.46 2.73
C LYS A 143 -0.65 2.41 4.17
N ILE A 144 -1.90 1.99 4.36
CA ILE A 144 -2.44 1.69 5.68
C ILE A 144 -2.96 0.25 5.73
N GLY A 145 -3.16 -0.25 6.94
CA GLY A 145 -3.88 -1.49 7.18
C GLY A 145 -4.83 -1.32 8.35
N VAL A 146 -6.02 -1.90 8.26
CA VAL A 146 -7.02 -1.88 9.32
C VAL A 146 -7.54 -3.29 9.61
N ASN A 147 -8.00 -3.51 10.84
CA ASN A 147 -8.61 -4.78 11.24
C ASN A 147 -10.05 -4.90 10.70
N ILE A 148 -10.81 -5.84 11.26
CA ILE A 148 -12.21 -6.08 10.92
C ILE A 148 -13.12 -4.95 11.38
N ALA A 149 -14.32 -4.86 10.79
CA ALA A 149 -15.39 -4.01 11.32
C ALA A 149 -16.01 -4.65 12.59
N PRO A 150 -16.48 -3.84 13.56
CA PRO A 150 -16.36 -2.38 13.60
C PRO A 150 -14.92 -1.91 13.80
N LEU A 151 -14.52 -0.82 13.11
CA LEU A 151 -13.14 -0.37 13.16
C LEU A 151 -12.75 0.11 14.56
N HIS A 152 -11.66 -0.44 15.09
CA HIS A 152 -11.07 0.02 16.34
C HIS A 152 -10.70 1.52 16.26
N PRO A 153 -10.73 2.30 17.36
CA PRO A 153 -10.36 3.73 17.32
C PRO A 153 -9.00 4.02 16.70
N TRP A 154 -8.01 3.12 16.88
CA TRP A 154 -6.72 3.26 16.21
C TRP A 154 -6.79 3.06 14.70
N ASP A 155 -7.59 2.10 14.21
CA ASP A 155 -7.79 1.89 12.78
C ASP A 155 -8.51 3.09 12.15
N ARG A 156 -9.56 3.61 12.80
CA ARG A 156 -10.26 4.83 12.37
C ARG A 156 -9.30 6.02 12.29
N LYS A 157 -8.44 6.18 13.31
CA LYS A 157 -7.41 7.21 13.34
C LYS A 157 -6.43 7.10 12.16
N LEU A 158 -6.00 5.90 11.78
CA LEU A 158 -5.13 5.71 10.61
C LEU A 158 -5.82 6.16 9.31
N VAL A 159 -7.11 5.85 9.16
CA VAL A 159 -7.91 6.24 7.98
C VAL A 159 -8.08 7.76 7.93
N GLU A 160 -8.38 8.39 9.07
CA GLU A 160 -8.47 9.86 9.16
C GLU A 160 -7.13 10.54 8.85
N ALA A 161 -6.02 10.01 9.38
CA ALA A 161 -4.69 10.51 9.06
C ALA A 161 -4.39 10.37 7.56
N ALA A 162 -4.76 9.24 6.94
CA ALA A 162 -4.51 8.98 5.53
C ALA A 162 -5.32 9.92 4.64
N ALA A 163 -6.57 10.20 5.02
CA ALA A 163 -7.41 11.18 4.36
C ALA A 163 -6.78 12.58 4.37
N ILE A 164 -6.31 13.03 5.55
CA ILE A 164 -5.65 14.33 5.70
C ILE A 164 -4.38 14.38 4.84
N THR A 165 -3.52 13.37 4.91
CA THR A 165 -2.32 13.31 4.08
C THR A 165 -2.65 13.30 2.60
N SER A 166 -3.67 12.56 2.16
CA SER A 166 -4.10 12.52 0.76
C SER A 166 -4.58 13.88 0.27
N LEU A 167 -5.40 14.58 1.06
CA LEU A 167 -5.88 15.93 0.74
C LEU A 167 -4.73 16.95 0.61
N GLU A 168 -3.73 16.88 1.49
CA GLU A 168 -2.60 17.81 1.53
C GLU A 168 -1.51 17.54 0.48
N THR A 169 -1.41 16.32 -0.03
CA THR A 169 -0.30 15.89 -0.89
C THR A 169 -0.73 15.35 -2.25
N GLY A 170 -2.01 15.06 -2.42
CA GLY A 170 -2.56 14.38 -3.60
C GLY A 170 -2.24 12.89 -3.68
N LEU A 171 -1.62 12.29 -2.65
CA LEU A 171 -1.27 10.87 -2.64
C LEU A 171 -2.53 9.98 -2.63
N THR A 172 -2.45 8.84 -3.33
CA THR A 172 -3.45 7.77 -3.27
C THR A 172 -3.28 6.97 -1.97
N ILE A 173 -4.38 6.50 -1.39
CA ILE A 173 -4.44 5.64 -0.21
C ILE A 173 -4.67 4.20 -0.66
N ALA A 174 -3.73 3.31 -0.36
CA ALA A 174 -3.90 1.87 -0.48
C ALA A 174 -4.13 1.29 0.91
N SER A 175 -5.28 0.65 1.14
CA SER A 175 -5.67 0.20 2.47
C SER A 175 -5.96 -1.29 2.52
N HIS A 176 -5.11 -2.02 3.24
CA HIS A 176 -5.34 -3.42 3.60
C HIS A 176 -6.50 -3.53 4.58
N THR A 177 -7.40 -4.50 4.35
CA THR A 177 -8.48 -4.82 5.30
C THR A 177 -8.44 -6.29 5.73
N SER A 178 -8.36 -6.55 7.04
CA SER A 178 -8.54 -7.92 7.55
C SER A 178 -10.01 -8.36 7.60
N GLY A 179 -10.99 -7.46 7.40
CA GLY A 179 -12.43 -7.74 7.54
C GLY A 179 -13.30 -7.46 6.33
N GLY A 180 -12.74 -7.56 5.13
CA GLY A 180 -13.49 -7.54 3.88
C GLY A 180 -14.32 -6.27 3.67
N GLY A 181 -15.48 -6.44 3.05
CA GLY A 181 -16.36 -5.35 2.63
C GLY A 181 -16.86 -4.42 3.73
N PRO A 182 -17.29 -4.92 4.91
CA PRO A 182 -17.71 -4.05 6.02
C PRO A 182 -16.62 -3.09 6.50
N ALA A 183 -15.38 -3.56 6.64
CA ALA A 183 -14.26 -2.71 7.03
C ALA A 183 -13.91 -1.68 5.94
N ALA A 184 -14.02 -2.06 4.66
CA ALA A 184 -13.88 -1.12 3.56
C ALA A 184 -14.98 -0.04 3.56
N ALA A 185 -16.23 -0.41 3.89
CA ALA A 185 -17.35 0.51 3.95
C ALA A 185 -17.18 1.59 5.05
N GLU A 186 -16.76 1.21 6.26
CA GLU A 186 -16.48 2.18 7.32
C GLU A 186 -15.35 3.16 6.95
N GLN A 187 -14.34 2.68 6.21
CA GLN A 187 -13.29 3.57 5.71
C GLN A 187 -13.86 4.58 4.70
N ILE A 188 -14.69 4.12 3.78
CA ILE A 188 -15.38 5.00 2.82
C ILE A 188 -16.20 6.07 3.54
N GLU A 189 -16.94 5.72 4.59
CA GLU A 189 -17.71 6.68 5.38
C GLU A 189 -16.82 7.76 6.02
N ILE A 190 -15.68 7.36 6.59
CA ILE A 190 -14.69 8.29 7.14
C ILE A 190 -14.14 9.21 6.06
N LEU A 191 -13.74 8.66 4.91
CA LEU A 191 -13.21 9.43 3.78
C LEU A 191 -14.22 10.44 3.24
N GLN A 192 -15.49 10.03 3.09
CA GLN A 192 -16.58 10.91 2.65
C GLN A 192 -16.84 12.03 3.66
N LYS A 193 -16.87 11.71 4.95
CA LYS A 193 -17.04 12.72 6.02
C LYS A 193 -15.92 13.76 5.99
N LEU A 194 -14.70 13.35 5.68
CA LEU A 194 -13.53 14.22 5.53
C LEU A 194 -13.42 14.85 4.12
N LYS A 195 -14.36 14.57 3.23
CA LYS A 195 -14.37 15.04 1.82
C LYS A 195 -13.12 14.62 1.03
N CYS A 196 -12.51 13.50 1.40
CA CYS A 196 -11.43 12.89 0.62
C CYS A 196 -12.03 12.17 -0.60
N PRO A 197 -11.58 12.46 -1.84
CA PRO A 197 -12.13 11.82 -3.03
C PRO A 197 -11.92 10.31 -3.03
N LEU A 198 -12.99 9.53 -3.16
CA LEU A 198 -12.90 8.05 -3.17
C LEU A 198 -12.10 7.52 -4.37
N SER A 199 -11.95 8.29 -5.44
CA SER A 199 -11.05 7.97 -6.55
C SER A 199 -9.57 7.87 -6.16
N LYS A 200 -9.21 8.33 -4.94
CA LYS A 200 -7.89 8.21 -4.32
C LYS A 200 -7.79 7.03 -3.36
N PHE A 201 -8.85 6.25 -3.16
CA PHE A 201 -8.85 5.11 -2.25
C PHE A 201 -8.81 3.80 -3.03
N VAL A 202 -7.91 2.91 -2.61
CA VAL A 202 -7.79 1.54 -3.10
C VAL A 202 -8.06 0.60 -1.93
N TRP A 203 -9.12 -0.17 -2.04
CA TRP A 203 -9.38 -1.30 -1.15
C TRP A 203 -8.53 -2.48 -1.61
N VAL A 204 -7.55 -2.81 -0.77
CA VAL A 204 -6.56 -3.85 -0.99
C VAL A 204 -7.02 -5.18 -0.42
N HIS A 205 -6.64 -6.26 -1.11
CA HIS A 205 -7.04 -7.65 -0.85
C HIS A 205 -8.55 -7.89 -0.89
N ALA A 206 -9.24 -7.25 -1.83
CA ALA A 206 -10.68 -7.38 -1.95
C ALA A 206 -11.13 -8.80 -2.32
N GLN A 207 -10.30 -9.62 -2.97
CA GLN A 207 -10.56 -11.05 -3.26
C GLN A 207 -10.82 -11.92 -2.02
N ASN A 208 -10.44 -11.43 -0.83
CA ASN A 208 -10.75 -12.11 0.42
C ASN A 208 -12.24 -12.00 0.77
N GLU A 209 -12.91 -10.94 0.32
CA GLU A 209 -14.37 -10.81 0.41
C GLU A 209 -15.04 -11.74 -0.61
N LYS A 210 -16.01 -12.52 -0.12
CA LYS A 210 -16.72 -13.54 -0.92
C LYS A 210 -18.02 -13.03 -1.50
N ASP A 211 -18.63 -11.99 -0.91
CA ASP A 211 -19.79 -11.34 -1.48
C ASP A 211 -19.36 -10.27 -2.51
N PRO A 212 -19.56 -10.51 -3.82
CA PRO A 212 -19.23 -9.53 -4.86
C PRO A 212 -20.03 -8.23 -4.77
N GLY A 213 -21.15 -8.24 -4.05
CA GLY A 213 -21.93 -7.04 -3.76
C GLY A 213 -21.11 -5.98 -3.01
N TRP A 214 -20.14 -6.39 -2.19
CA TRP A 214 -19.21 -5.44 -1.56
C TRP A 214 -18.26 -4.81 -2.57
N HIS A 215 -17.70 -5.60 -3.51
CA HIS A 215 -16.84 -5.08 -4.57
C HIS A 215 -17.59 -4.05 -5.41
N GLU A 216 -18.80 -4.40 -5.85
CA GLU A 216 -19.64 -3.53 -6.65
C GLU A 216 -19.99 -2.23 -5.90
N ARG A 217 -20.43 -2.33 -4.64
CA ARG A 217 -20.74 -1.14 -3.80
C ARG A 217 -19.55 -0.20 -3.69
N ASN A 218 -18.36 -0.72 -3.39
CA ASN A 218 -17.14 0.08 -3.25
C ASN A 218 -16.74 0.73 -4.60
N ALA A 219 -16.77 -0.04 -5.70
CA ALA A 219 -16.44 0.45 -7.03
C ALA A 219 -17.43 1.55 -7.49
N ARG A 220 -18.74 1.37 -7.26
CA ARG A 220 -19.77 2.37 -7.59
C ARG A 220 -19.65 3.64 -6.76
N ALA A 221 -19.17 3.55 -5.52
CA ALA A 221 -18.84 4.73 -4.72
C ALA A 221 -17.64 5.52 -5.28
N GLY A 222 -16.85 4.91 -6.18
CA GLY A 222 -15.73 5.55 -6.87
C GLY A 222 -14.36 5.12 -6.36
N ALA A 223 -14.30 4.16 -5.43
CA ALA A 223 -13.07 3.54 -4.97
C ALA A 223 -12.52 2.54 -6.00
N TRP A 224 -11.22 2.22 -5.87
CA TRP A 224 -10.61 1.10 -6.58
C TRP A 224 -10.72 -0.16 -5.74
N VAL A 225 -10.96 -1.29 -6.41
CA VAL A 225 -11.04 -2.62 -5.81
C VAL A 225 -9.86 -3.42 -6.37
N GLU A 226 -8.92 -3.78 -5.50
CA GLU A 226 -7.72 -4.54 -5.86
C GLU A 226 -7.88 -5.99 -5.40
N LEU A 227 -7.70 -6.92 -6.33
CA LEU A 227 -7.96 -8.36 -6.19
C LEU A 227 -6.69 -9.20 -5.96
#